data_AF-A0A832TA39-F1
#
_entry.id   AF-A0A832TA39-F1
#
_cell.length_a   1.000
_cell.length_b   1.000
_cell.length_c   1.000
_cell.angle_alpha   90.00
_cell.angle_beta   90.00
_cell.angle_gamma   90.00
#
_symmetry.space_group_name_H-M   'P 1'
#
loop_
_entity.id
_entity.type
_entity.pdbx_description
1 polymer ?
#
loop_
_entity_poly.entity_id
_entity_poly.type
_entity_poly.pdbx_seq_one_letter_code
_entity_poly.pdbx_strand_id
1 'polypeptide(L)' 'MLYSAYSLIITGTAPSVIYIHGFFGAIALTLGFVFVANRWSWKTRKNMRIQLILWLLTFSGGILIYLILTGKLS' A
#
# COMPACT_ATOMS: atom_id res chain seq x y z
N MET A 1 -1.39 -9.19 -18.97
CA MET A 1 -1.49 -7.86 -18.35
C MET A 1 -0.38 -7.57 -17.33
N LEU A 2 -0.02 -8.51 -16.45
CA LEU A 2 1.12 -8.36 -15.50
C LEU A 2 2.44 -7.94 -16.17
N TYR A 3 2.77 -8.51 -17.33
CA TYR A 3 3.97 -8.16 -18.10
C TYR A 3 3.98 -6.68 -18.56
N SER A 4 2.82 -6.13 -18.91
CA SER A 4 2.68 -4.72 -19.32
C SER A 4 2.78 -3.76 -18.13
N ALA A 5 2.22 -4.12 -16.98
CA ALA A 5 2.34 -3.31 -15.76
C ALA A 5 3.78 -3.28 -15.24
N TYR A 6 4.47 -4.43 -15.26
CA TYR A 6 5.89 -4.53 -14.91
C TYR A 6 6.78 -3.71 -15.87
N SER A 7 6.51 -3.80 -17.18
CA SER A 7 7.16 -2.96 -18.19
C SER A 7 6.98 -1.48 -17.90
N LEU A 8 5.75 -1.01 -17.64
CA LEU A 8 5.44 0.40 -17.36
C LEU A 8 6.20 0.95 -16.15
N ILE A 9 6.38 0.13 -15.11
CA ILE A 9 7.10 0.50 -13.88
C ILE A 9 8.60 0.64 -14.15
N ILE A 10 9.19 -0.28 -14.92
CA ILE A 10 10.62 -0.27 -15.24
C ILE A 10 10.97 0.83 -16.24
N THR A 11 10.07 1.13 -17.18
CA THR A 11 10.26 2.22 -18.14
C THR A 11 10.04 3.61 -17.54
N GLY A 12 9.68 3.71 -16.25
CA GLY A 12 9.42 4.98 -15.57
C GLY A 12 8.15 5.70 -16.03
N THR A 13 7.33 5.02 -16.84
CA THR A 13 6.07 5.53 -17.38
C THR A 13 4.86 5.09 -16.55
N ALA A 14 5.10 4.46 -15.40
CA ALA A 14 4.07 4.09 -14.47
C ALA A 14 3.37 5.35 -13.95
N PRO A 15 2.02 5.35 -13.89
CA PRO A 15 1.27 6.42 -13.25
C PRO A 15 1.81 6.73 -11.85
N SER A 16 1.94 8.02 -11.51
CA SER A 16 2.46 8.49 -10.21
C SER A 16 1.75 7.85 -9.01
N VAL A 17 0.47 7.51 -9.16
CA VAL A 17 -0.33 6.79 -8.15
C VAL A 17 0.29 5.45 -7.71
N ILE A 18 1.01 4.75 -8.59
CA ILE A 18 1.68 3.48 -8.27
C ILE A 18 2.83 3.70 -7.28
N TYR A 19 3.65 4.74 -7.50
CA TYR A 19 4.75 5.08 -6.61
C TYR A 19 4.25 5.57 -5.24
N ILE A 20 3.21 6.40 -5.24
CA ILE A 20 2.56 6.88 -4.01
C ILE A 20 2.01 5.70 -3.21
N HIS A 21 1.29 4.78 -3.87
CA HIS A 21 0.77 3.58 -3.22
C HIS A 21 1.88 2.70 -2.66
N GLY A 22 2.95 2.46 -3.42
CA GLY A 22 4.12 1.70 -2.97
C GLY A 22 4.78 2.31 -1.72
N PHE A 23 4.93 3.63 -1.67
CA PHE A 23 5.46 4.36 -0.51
C PHE A 23 4.58 4.17 0.74
N PHE A 24 3.27 4.37 0.62
CA PHE A 24 2.35 4.12 1.73
C PHE A 24 2.35 2.65 2.17
N GLY A 25 2.47 1.71 1.23
CA GLY A 25 2.62 0.28 1.51
C GLY A 25 3.88 -0.03 2.32
N ALA A 26 5.02 0.57 1.98
CA ALA A 26 6.27 0.43 2.74
C ALA A 26 6.15 0.97 4.17
N ILE A 27 5.49 2.13 4.36
CA ILE A 27 5.22 2.68 5.69
C ILE A 27 4.30 1.73 6.48
N ALA A 28 3.23 1.23 5.85
CA ALA A 28 2.28 0.32 6.49
C ALA A 28 2.97 -0.96 6.97
N LEU A 29 3.83 -1.56 6.14
CA LEU A 29 4.61 -2.75 6.50
C LEU A 29 5.59 -2.45 7.64
N THR A 30 6.36 -1.36 7.53
CA THR A 30 7.35 -0.96 8.54
C THR A 30 6.69 -0.77 9.90
N LEU A 31 5.59 -0.02 9.96
CA LEU A 31 4.83 0.17 11.21
C LEU A 31 4.18 -1.13 11.70
N GLY A 32 3.79 -2.02 10.80
CA GLY A 32 3.31 -3.36 11.13
C GLY A 32 4.38 -4.20 11.81
N PHE A 33 5.60 -4.22 11.26
CA PHE A 33 6.75 -4.87 11.88
C PHE A 33 7.07 -4.28 13.25
N VAL A 34 7.09 -2.95 13.37
CA VAL A 34 7.30 -2.28 14.67
C VAL A 34 6.20 -2.67 15.67
N PHE A 35 4.94 -2.75 15.23
CA PHE A 35 3.82 -3.15 16.07
C PHE A 35 3.92 -4.60 16.59
N VAL A 36 4.45 -5.51 15.76
CA VAL A 36 4.67 -6.92 16.13
C VAL A 36 5.92 -7.07 17.00
N ALA A 37 7.02 -6.41 16.63
CA ALA A 37 8.31 -6.51 17.31
C ALA A 37 8.33 -5.79 18.67
N ASN A 38 7.56 -4.71 18.83
CA ASN A 38 7.57 -3.93 20.07
C ASN A 38 6.64 -4.54 21.13
N ARG A 39 7.16 -4.72 22.36
CA ARG A 39 6.37 -5.15 23.52
C ARG A 39 5.52 -3.99 24.06
N TRP A 40 4.19 -4.12 23.94
CA TRP A 40 3.05 -3.38 24.55
C TRP A 40 3.06 -1.84 24.59
N SER A 41 4.20 -1.18 24.70
CA SER A 41 4.36 0.28 24.82
C SER A 41 3.80 1.05 23.61
N TRP A 42 3.91 0.50 22.40
CA TRP A 42 3.33 1.09 21.19
C TRP A 42 1.94 0.59 20.86
N LYS A 43 1.41 -0.38 21.60
CA LYS A 43 0.08 -0.98 21.42
C LYS A 43 -1.03 -0.12 22.04
N THR A 44 -0.94 1.20 21.89
CA THR A 44 -2.02 2.09 22.29
C THR A 44 -3.19 1.97 21.31
N ARG A 45 -4.41 2.17 21.79
CA ARG A 45 -5.62 2.15 20.94
C ARG A 45 -5.52 3.14 19.77
N LYS A 46 -4.86 4.28 19.99
CA LYS A 46 -4.62 5.30 18.95
C LYS A 46 -3.70 4.77 17.85
N ASN A 47 -2.56 4.20 18.22
CA ASN A 47 -1.59 3.67 17.25
C ASN A 47 -2.16 2.47 16.48
N MET A 48 -2.90 1.58 17.15
CA MET A 48 -3.63 0.49 16.50
C MET A 48 -4.62 1.00 15.45
N ARG A 49 -5.38 2.05 15.77
CA ARG A 49 -6.33 2.66 14.82
C ARG A 49 -5.61 3.28 13.63
N ILE A 50 -4.52 4.03 13.87
CA ILE A 50 -3.72 4.62 12.79
C ILE A 50 -3.18 3.53 11.87
N GLN A 51 -2.62 2.47 12.45
CA GLN A 51 -2.07 1.34 11.69
C GLN A 51 -3.15 0.64 10.87
N LEU A 52 -4.34 0.43 11.45
CA LEU A 52 -5.47 -0.19 10.76
C LEU A 52 -5.98 0.69 9.62
N ILE A 53 -6.14 2.00 9.84
CA ILE A 53 -6.55 2.94 8.80
C ILE A 53 -5.54 2.95 7.65
N LEU A 54 -4.25 3.01 7.97
CA LEU A 54 -3.19 2.96 6.97
C LEU A 54 -3.22 1.66 6.16
N TRP A 55 -3.46 0.52 6.82
CA TRP A 55 -3.65 -0.76 6.16
C TRP A 55 -4.87 -0.79 5.24
N LEU A 56 -6.02 -0.28 5.70
CA LEU A 56 -7.24 -0.24 4.91
C LEU A 56 -7.09 0.67 3.69
N LEU A 57 -6.47 1.84 3.85
CA LEU A 57 -6.22 2.78 2.76
C LEU A 57 -5.25 2.21 1.72
N THR A 58 -4.14 1.61 2.17
CA THR A 58 -3.19 0.97 1.26
C THR A 58 -3.82 -0.21 0.55
N PHE A 59 -4.48 -1.12 1.27
CA PHE A 59 -5.15 -2.28 0.68
C PHE A 59 -6.22 -1.88 -0.35
N SER A 60 -7.10 -0.94 0.00
CA SER A 60 -8.14 -0.45 -0.92
C SER A 60 -7.54 0.27 -2.13
N GLY A 61 -6.49 1.06 -1.92
CA GLY A 61 -5.74 1.70 -3.00
C GLY A 61 -5.10 0.68 -3.94
N GLY A 62 -4.59 -0.43 -3.41
CA GLY A 62 -4.03 -1.53 -4.21
C GLY A 62 -5.10 -2.22 -5.05
N ILE A 63 -6.28 -2.48 -4.48
CA ILE A 63 -7.45 -2.99 -5.22
C ILE A 63 -7.84 -2.03 -6.34
N LEU A 64 -7.93 -0.73 -6.05
CA LEU A 64 -8.31 0.28 -7.03
C LEU A 64 -7.31 0.32 -8.20
N ILE A 65 -6.01 0.35 -7.90
CA ILE A 65 -4.95 0.31 -8.92
C ILE A 65 -5.06 -0.97 -9.76
N TYR A 66 -5.27 -2.12 -9.12
CA TYR A 66 -5.46 -3.38 -9.83
C TYR A 66 -6.66 -3.36 -10.77
N LEU A 67 -7.81 -2.85 -10.32
CA LEU A 67 -9.02 -2.77 -11.13
C LEU A 67 -8.83 -1.80 -12.32
N ILE A 68 -8.18 -0.66 -12.11
CA ILE A 68 -7.85 0.30 -13.18
C ILE A 68 -6.91 -0.35 -14.20
N LEU A 69 -5.82 -0.97 -13.74
CA LEU A 69 -4.82 -1.58 -14.64
C LEU A 69 -5.37 -2.80 -15.41
N THR A 70 -6.39 -3.46 -14.87
CA THR A 70 -7.05 -4.59 -15.54
C THR A 70 -8.27 -4.17 -16.37
N GLY A 71 -8.58 -2.86 -16.44
CA GLY A 71 -9.72 -2.34 -17.19
C GLY A 71 -11.08 -2.74 -16.62
N LYS A 72 -11.13 -3.13 -15.34
CA LYS A 72 -12.36 -3.53 -14.62
C LYS A 72 -13.06 -2.37 -13.92
N LEU A 73 -12.41 -1.21 -13.89
CA LEU A 73 -12.99 0.07 -13.49
C LEU A 73 -12.68 1.06 -14.62
N SER A 74 -13.73 1.54 -15.29
CA SER A 74 -13.69 2.49 -16.39
C SER A 74 -14.37 3.79 -15.99
#